data_AF-A0AAI9WB74-F1
#
_entry.id   AF-A0AAI9WB74-F1
#
_cell.length_a   1.000
_cell.length_b   1.000
_cell.length_c   1.000
_cell.angle_alpha   90.00
_cell.angle_beta   90.00
_cell.angle_gamma   90.00
#
_symmetry.space_group_name_H-M   'P 1'
#
loop_
_entity.id
_entity.type
_entity.pdbx_description
1 polymer ?
#
loop_
_entity_poly.entity_id
_entity_poly.type
_entity_poly.pdbx_seq_one_letter_code
_entity_poly.pdbx_strand_id
1 'polypeptide(L)'
;MIPKKQLQFELTEFKDDPEFMRIPATENYDYWLLLMEYFLAKSDTFEIHCFNEEVTAIREITSDLMGLFESKEKQGMTIFTGFLSADIMKFLLTRHLIDQKRLAWFSVFLISGDQLIFTSEHWGTEFFVPDVTEEDLLFIKHVAPDETTFDHYEEN
;
A
#
# COMPACT_ATOMS: atom_id res chain seq x y z
N MET A 1 -28.28 0.96 10.26
CA MET A 1 -26.86 0.90 9.86
C MET A 1 -26.81 0.01 8.64
N ILE A 2 -26.15 0.44 7.56
CA ILE A 2 -25.83 -0.46 6.44
C ILE A 2 -24.60 -1.24 6.90
N PRO A 3 -24.62 -2.59 6.89
CA PRO A 3 -23.46 -3.38 7.29
C PRO A 3 -22.28 -3.05 6.38
N LYS A 4 -21.12 -2.80 6.97
CA LYS A 4 -19.88 -2.57 6.23
C LYS A 4 -19.37 -3.91 5.72
N LYS A 5 -18.94 -3.93 4.46
CA LYS A 5 -18.27 -5.08 3.87
C LYS A 5 -16.78 -4.81 3.89
N GLN A 6 -16.03 -5.72 4.48
CA GLN A 6 -14.58 -5.69 4.48
C GLN A 6 -14.08 -6.61 3.37
N LEU A 7 -13.03 -6.19 2.67
CA LEU A 7 -12.32 -7.01 1.71
C LEU A 7 -10.86 -7.14 2.14
N GLN A 8 -10.41 -8.37 2.29
CA GLN A 8 -9.00 -8.72 2.30
C GLN A 8 -8.67 -9.43 0.99
N PHE A 9 -7.52 -9.11 0.40
CA PHE A 9 -7.04 -9.83 -0.76
C PHE A 9 -5.51 -9.91 -0.78
N GLU A 10 -4.99 -11.02 -1.26
CA GLU A 10 -3.56 -11.28 -1.29
C GLU A 10 -3.15 -12.05 -2.55
N LEU A 11 -1.92 -11.81 -3.00
CA LEU A 11 -1.30 -12.61 -4.05
C LEU A 11 -0.93 -13.98 -3.48
N THR A 12 -1.03 -15.03 -4.30
CA THR A 12 -0.66 -16.39 -3.88
C THR A 12 0.57 -16.95 -4.59
N GLU A 13 1.02 -16.31 -5.67
CA GLU A 13 2.22 -16.70 -6.42
C GLU A 13 3.35 -15.68 -6.22
N PHE A 14 4.48 -16.19 -5.73
CA PHE A 14 5.66 -15.38 -5.44
C PHE A 14 6.87 -15.90 -6.20
N LYS A 15 7.82 -15.00 -6.46
CA LYS A 15 9.14 -15.37 -6.96
C LYS A 15 9.89 -16.17 -5.89
N ASP A 16 10.58 -17.22 -6.33
CA ASP A 16 11.56 -17.92 -5.50
C ASP A 16 12.72 -16.97 -5.19
N ASP A 17 12.70 -16.37 -4.00
CA ASP A 17 13.71 -15.43 -3.53
C ASP A 17 14.45 -15.98 -2.29
N PRO A 18 15.80 -16.03 -2.30
CA PRO A 18 16.57 -16.61 -1.22
C PRO A 18 16.52 -15.80 0.09
N GLU A 19 16.04 -14.56 0.06
CA GLU A 19 15.93 -13.68 1.23
C GLU A 19 14.50 -13.69 1.82
N PHE A 20 13.64 -14.62 1.38
CA PHE A 20 12.24 -14.76 1.81
C PHE A 20 11.40 -13.49 1.59
N MET A 21 11.81 -12.64 0.64
CA MET A 21 11.05 -11.45 0.29
C MET A 21 9.82 -11.83 -0.54
N ARG A 22 8.67 -11.26 -0.20
CA ARG A 22 7.43 -11.43 -0.96
C ARG A 22 7.43 -10.50 -2.17
N ILE A 23 7.96 -11.02 -3.28
CA ILE A 23 7.95 -10.37 -4.59
C ILE A 23 6.93 -11.12 -5.46
N PRO A 24 6.01 -10.43 -6.16
CA PRO A 24 5.08 -11.06 -7.11
C PRO A 24 5.82 -11.97 -8.09
N ALA A 25 5.26 -13.14 -8.42
CA ALA A 25 5.89 -14.10 -9.34
C ALA A 25 6.25 -13.49 -10.71
N THR A 26 5.49 -12.50 -11.17
CA THR A 26 5.71 -11.79 -12.43
C THR A 26 6.75 -10.67 -12.34
N GLU A 27 7.21 -10.31 -11.12
CA GLU A 27 8.01 -9.11 -10.82
C GLU A 27 7.35 -7.81 -11.33
N ASN A 28 6.04 -7.84 -11.58
CA ASN A 28 5.29 -6.71 -12.10
C ASN A 28 4.36 -6.15 -11.01
N TYR A 29 4.51 -4.86 -10.72
CA TYR A 29 3.71 -4.11 -9.75
C TYR A 29 2.67 -3.18 -10.40
N ASP A 30 2.33 -3.36 -11.68
CA ASP A 30 1.30 -2.57 -12.38
C ASP A 30 -0.04 -2.60 -11.64
N TYR A 31 -0.41 -3.75 -11.08
CA TYR A 31 -1.63 -3.88 -10.26
C TYR A 31 -1.58 -2.96 -9.04
N TRP A 32 -0.43 -2.88 -8.37
CA TRP A 32 -0.23 -2.02 -7.20
C TRP A 32 -0.34 -0.55 -7.60
N LEU A 33 0.26 -0.16 -8.73
CA LEU A 33 0.18 1.21 -9.23
C LEU A 33 -1.28 1.62 -9.51
N LEU A 34 -2.05 0.76 -10.19
CA LEU A 34 -3.46 1.01 -10.50
C LEU A 34 -4.32 1.10 -9.22
N LEU A 35 -4.10 0.21 -8.26
CA LEU A 35 -4.77 0.26 -6.95
C LEU A 35 -4.47 1.59 -6.23
N MET A 36 -3.20 1.99 -6.21
CA MET A 36 -2.77 3.21 -5.55
C MET A 36 -3.32 4.46 -6.22
N GLU A 37 -3.31 4.55 -7.54
CA GLU A 37 -3.94 5.66 -8.27
C GLU A 37 -5.42 5.80 -7.89
N TYR A 38 -6.14 4.68 -7.83
CA TYR A 38 -7.55 4.66 -7.51
C TYR A 38 -7.85 5.09 -6.06
N PHE A 39 -7.12 4.56 -5.08
CA PHE A 39 -7.38 4.86 -3.67
C PHE A 39 -6.75 6.17 -3.19
N LEU A 40 -5.67 6.65 -3.81
CA LEU A 40 -5.15 7.99 -3.53
C LEU A 40 -6.18 9.08 -3.87
N ALA A 41 -6.98 8.89 -4.91
CA ALA A 41 -8.04 9.82 -5.29
C ALA A 41 -9.18 9.92 -4.25
N LYS A 42 -9.25 8.97 -3.31
CA LYS A 42 -10.30 8.87 -2.28
C LYS A 42 -9.80 9.23 -0.87
N SER A 43 -8.54 9.63 -0.75
CA SER A 43 -7.84 9.76 0.53
C SER A 43 -7.30 11.19 0.69
N ASP A 44 -7.15 11.64 1.92
CA ASP A 44 -6.56 12.95 2.25
C ASP A 44 -5.24 12.85 3.03
N THR A 45 -4.96 11.68 3.59
CA THR A 45 -3.80 11.43 4.45
C THR A 45 -3.18 10.07 4.15
N PHE A 46 -1.90 9.93 4.50
CA PHE A 46 -1.15 8.70 4.31
C PHE A 46 -0.35 8.33 5.57
N GLU A 47 -0.09 7.03 5.72
CA GLU A 47 0.92 6.49 6.62
C GLU A 47 1.78 5.48 5.85
N ILE A 48 3.12 5.56 5.96
CA ILE A 48 4.06 4.61 5.34
C ILE A 48 4.91 4.00 6.44
N HIS A 49 5.05 2.67 6.45
CA HIS A 49 5.97 1.97 7.35
C HIS A 49 7.14 1.43 6.55
N CYS A 50 8.34 1.64 7.09
CA CYS A 50 9.57 1.01 6.65
C CYS A 50 10.21 0.30 7.84
N PHE A 51 10.78 -0.88 7.63
CA PHE A 51 11.69 -1.44 8.64
C PHE A 51 12.90 -0.51 8.81
N ASN A 52 13.41 -0.38 10.03
CA ASN A 52 14.54 0.50 10.31
C ASN A 52 15.81 0.13 9.52
N GLU A 53 15.91 -1.14 9.12
CA GLU A 53 16.97 -1.68 8.25
C GLU A 53 16.83 -1.26 6.78
N GLU A 54 15.65 -0.80 6.34
CA GLU A 54 15.39 -0.33 4.97
C GLU A 54 15.89 1.11 4.77
N VAL A 55 17.18 1.32 5.05
CA VAL A 55 17.82 2.65 5.07
C VAL A 55 17.70 3.38 3.73
N THR A 56 17.69 2.66 2.61
CA THR A 56 17.48 3.26 1.28
C THR A 56 16.07 3.85 1.15
N ALA A 57 15.04 3.11 1.54
CA ALA A 57 13.65 3.56 1.48
C ALA A 57 13.41 4.80 2.36
N ILE A 58 13.91 4.73 3.60
CA ILE A 58 13.84 5.82 4.59
C ILE A 58 14.57 7.07 4.06
N ARG A 59 15.75 6.89 3.47
CA ARG A 59 16.53 8.00 2.92
C ARG A 59 15.80 8.69 1.76
N GLU A 60 15.19 7.93 0.85
CA GLU A 60 14.47 8.50 -0.29
C GLU A 60 13.23 9.31 0.14
N ILE A 61 12.45 8.81 1.09
CA ILE A 61 11.33 9.58 1.67
C ILE A 61 11.84 10.88 2.31
N THR A 62 12.89 10.77 3.13
CA THR A 62 13.40 11.93 3.88
C THR A 62 14.09 12.97 3.00
N SER A 63 14.71 12.58 1.87
CA SER A 63 15.32 13.52 0.93
C SER A 63 14.31 14.21 0.04
N ASP A 64 13.33 13.47 -0.48
CA ASP A 64 12.45 13.96 -1.54
C ASP A 64 11.22 14.68 -0.98
N LEU A 65 10.81 14.35 0.25
CA LEU A 65 9.57 14.84 0.87
C LEU A 65 9.80 15.63 2.16
N MET A 66 11.00 16.17 2.36
CA MET A 66 11.37 16.88 3.59
C MET A 66 10.37 17.98 3.94
N GLY A 67 9.82 17.92 5.16
CA GLY A 67 8.84 18.89 5.67
C GLY A 67 7.39 18.65 5.23
N LEU A 68 7.10 17.59 4.47
CA LEU A 68 5.75 17.22 4.06
C LEU A 68 5.12 16.12 4.94
N PHE A 69 5.84 15.63 5.95
CA PHE A 69 5.41 14.56 6.83
C PHE A 69 5.94 14.76 8.26
N GLU A 70 5.32 14.04 9.19
CA GLU A 70 5.86 13.73 10.51
C GLU A 70 6.41 12.31 10.51
N SER A 71 7.44 12.04 11.31
CA SER A 71 8.04 10.71 11.42
C SER A 71 8.20 10.29 12.87
N LYS A 72 7.96 9.01 13.17
CA LYS A 72 8.18 8.39 14.48
C LYS A 72 8.77 7.00 14.33
N GLU A 73 9.58 6.58 15.29
CA GLU A 73 10.01 5.18 15.38
C GLU A 73 9.09 4.39 16.31
N LYS A 74 8.70 3.19 15.89
CA LYS A 74 7.86 2.28 16.68
C LYS A 74 8.12 0.83 16.25
N GLN A 75 8.38 -0.05 17.21
CA GLN A 75 8.50 -1.50 16.99
C GLN A 75 9.49 -1.90 15.88
N GLY A 76 10.63 -1.22 15.79
CA GLY A 76 11.65 -1.49 14.77
C GLY A 76 11.31 -0.94 13.38
N MET A 77 10.28 -0.09 13.28
CA MET A 77 9.89 0.57 12.05
C MET A 77 9.98 2.09 12.19
N THR A 78 10.30 2.74 11.09
CA THR A 78 10.15 4.17 10.88
C THR A 78 8.82 4.40 10.19
N ILE A 79 7.94 5.17 10.84
CA ILE A 79 6.58 5.45 10.38
C ILE A 79 6.51 6.91 9.96
N PHE A 80 6.10 7.15 8.71
CA PHE A 80 5.88 8.48 8.15
C PHE A 80 4.38 8.74 8.01
N THR A 81 3.90 9.88 8.48
CA THR A 81 2.48 10.28 8.39
C THR A 81 2.35 11.70 7.87
N GLY A 82 1.37 11.97 7.02
CA GLY A 82 1.13 13.33 6.53
C GLY A 82 -0.12 13.47 5.67
N PHE A 83 -0.37 14.69 5.22
CA PHE A 83 -1.43 14.97 4.23
C PHE A 83 -0.96 14.59 2.82
N LEU A 84 -1.89 14.08 2.01
CA LEU A 84 -1.66 13.81 0.60
C LEU A 84 -1.61 15.13 -0.19
N SER A 85 -0.40 15.63 -0.41
CA SER A 85 -0.15 16.67 -1.40
C SER A 85 0.11 16.07 -2.79
N ALA A 86 0.04 16.90 -3.83
CA ALA A 86 0.40 16.47 -5.19
C ALA A 86 1.83 15.90 -5.27
N ASP A 87 2.76 16.43 -4.48
CA ASP A 87 4.14 15.95 -4.42
C ASP A 87 4.24 14.57 -3.76
N ILE A 88 3.49 14.34 -2.68
CA ILE A 88 3.40 13.01 -2.03
C ILE A 88 2.79 12.00 -2.97
N MET A 89 1.65 12.31 -3.61
CA MET A 89 1.00 11.41 -4.56
C MET A 89 1.95 11.07 -5.72
N LYS A 90 2.62 12.07 -6.29
CA LYS A 90 3.61 11.84 -7.35
C LYS A 90 4.77 10.97 -6.89
N PHE A 91 5.28 11.19 -5.69
CA PHE A 91 6.34 10.36 -5.12
C PHE A 91 5.87 8.91 -4.98
N LEU A 92 4.71 8.67 -4.37
CA LEU A 92 4.13 7.34 -4.22
C LEU A 92 3.99 6.63 -5.57
N LEU A 93 3.52 7.32 -6.61
CA LEU A 93 3.30 6.72 -7.92
C LEU A 93 4.58 6.53 -8.74
N THR A 94 5.64 7.31 -8.50
CA THR A 94 6.86 7.27 -9.34
C THR A 94 8.09 6.66 -8.68
N ARG A 95 8.08 6.50 -7.35
CA ARG A 95 9.17 5.95 -6.53
C ARG A 95 8.76 4.68 -5.78
N HIS A 96 7.73 3.99 -6.26
CA HIS A 96 7.20 2.80 -5.59
C HIS A 96 8.13 1.58 -5.63
N LEU A 97 9.15 1.53 -6.49
CA LEU A 97 10.08 0.41 -6.59
C LEU A 97 11.51 0.80 -6.17
N ILE A 98 12.15 -0.10 -5.43
CA ILE A 98 13.61 -0.13 -5.23
C ILE A 98 14.22 -1.09 -6.25
N ASP A 99 15.30 -0.64 -6.91
CA ASP A 99 16.06 -1.38 -7.93
C ASP A 99 15.20 -2.02 -9.04
N GLN A 100 14.00 -1.45 -9.28
CA GLN A 100 12.99 -1.93 -10.23
C GLN A 100 12.45 -3.35 -9.97
N LYS A 101 12.60 -3.87 -8.75
CA LYS A 101 12.27 -5.29 -8.45
C LYS A 101 11.30 -5.47 -7.31
N ARG A 102 11.31 -4.58 -6.33
CA ARG A 102 10.58 -4.73 -5.07
C ARG A 102 9.90 -3.44 -4.71
N LEU A 103 8.69 -3.52 -4.15
CA LEU A 103 8.05 -2.35 -3.55
C LEU A 103 8.97 -1.72 -2.50
N ALA A 104 9.02 -0.39 -2.49
CA ALA A 104 9.98 0.36 -1.70
C ALA A 104 9.70 0.30 -0.20
N TRP A 105 8.44 0.12 0.19
CA TRP A 105 7.99 0.24 1.58
C TRP A 105 7.28 -1.03 2.03
N PHE A 106 7.38 -1.33 3.32
CA PHE A 106 6.73 -2.51 3.89
C PHE A 106 5.20 -2.38 3.83
N SER A 107 4.67 -1.21 4.20
CA SER A 107 3.24 -0.94 4.12
C SER A 107 2.91 0.53 3.85
N VAL A 108 1.75 0.75 3.23
CA VAL A 108 1.15 2.06 2.95
C VAL A 108 -0.32 2.01 3.37
N PHE A 109 -0.75 2.99 4.14
CA PHE A 109 -2.13 3.17 4.58
C PHE A 109 -2.65 4.47 4.00
N LEU A 110 -3.83 4.42 3.40
CA LEU A 110 -4.52 5.57 2.83
C LEU A 110 -5.78 5.85 3.64
N ILE A 111 -5.95 7.10 4.07
CA ILE A 111 -6.93 7.51 5.07
C ILE A 111 -7.71 8.72 4.53
N SER A 112 -9.01 8.79 4.83
CA SER A 112 -9.84 9.97 4.62
C SER A 112 -10.48 10.39 5.94
N GLY A 113 -10.12 11.58 6.42
CA GLY A 113 -10.47 12.03 7.77
C GLY A 113 -9.91 11.06 8.81
N ASP A 114 -10.81 10.39 9.53
CA ASP A 114 -10.45 9.37 10.53
C ASP A 114 -10.71 7.94 10.05
N GLN A 115 -11.05 7.75 8.76
CA GLN A 115 -11.39 6.45 8.19
C GLN A 115 -10.25 5.90 7.35
N LEU A 116 -9.80 4.69 7.70
CA LEU A 116 -8.94 3.90 6.83
C LEU A 116 -9.71 3.56 5.55
N ILE A 117 -9.10 3.80 4.40
CA ILE A 117 -9.71 3.55 3.08
C ILE A 117 -9.08 2.32 2.42
N PHE A 118 -7.77 2.19 2.53
CA PHE A 118 -7.01 1.12 1.88
C PHE A 118 -5.69 0.89 2.60
N THR A 119 -5.28 -0.38 2.70
CA THR A 119 -3.92 -0.76 3.06
C THR A 119 -3.27 -1.56 1.94
N SER A 120 -1.99 -1.30 1.75
CA SER A 120 -1.08 -2.17 1.01
C SER A 120 0.02 -2.59 1.97
N GLU A 121 0.16 -3.89 2.21
CA GLU A 121 1.02 -4.46 3.23
C GLU A 121 1.93 -5.53 2.63
N HIS A 122 2.95 -5.92 3.39
CA HIS A 122 3.92 -6.94 2.98
C HIS A 122 4.54 -6.69 1.60
N TRP A 123 5.00 -5.45 1.37
CA TRP A 123 5.57 -5.00 0.08
C TRP A 123 4.60 -5.15 -1.09
N GLY A 124 3.31 -4.90 -0.86
CA GLY A 124 2.29 -4.84 -1.90
C GLY A 124 1.73 -6.20 -2.29
N THR A 125 1.78 -7.19 -1.41
CA THR A 125 1.24 -8.53 -1.68
C THR A 125 0.01 -8.85 -0.87
N GLU A 126 -0.27 -8.08 0.18
CA GLU A 126 -1.49 -8.19 0.99
C GLU A 126 -2.19 -6.83 1.04
N PHE A 127 -3.51 -6.84 1.04
CA PHE A 127 -4.32 -5.64 0.95
C PHE A 127 -5.59 -5.75 1.78
N PHE A 128 -6.04 -4.61 2.29
CA PHE A 128 -7.29 -4.52 3.04
C PHE A 128 -8.08 -3.26 2.68
N VAL A 129 -9.39 -3.42 2.53
CA VAL A 129 -10.37 -2.34 2.32
C VAL A 129 -11.49 -2.51 3.35
N PRO A 130 -11.57 -1.66 4.39
CA PRO A 130 -12.48 -1.85 5.52
C PRO A 130 -13.96 -1.56 5.22
N ASP A 131 -14.25 -0.83 4.14
CA ASP A 131 -15.62 -0.49 3.73
C ASP A 131 -15.70 -0.51 2.20
N VAL A 132 -15.60 -1.72 1.64
CA VAL A 132 -15.53 -1.95 0.20
C VAL A 132 -16.90 -1.69 -0.44
N THR A 133 -16.95 -0.79 -1.41
CA THR A 133 -18.14 -0.59 -2.24
C THR A 133 -18.17 -1.59 -3.40
N GLU A 134 -19.31 -1.71 -4.07
CA GLU A 134 -19.39 -2.52 -5.31
C GLU A 134 -18.47 -1.98 -6.41
N GLU A 135 -18.30 -0.65 -6.48
CA GLU A 135 -17.38 -0.01 -7.42
C GLU A 135 -15.92 -0.38 -7.10
N ASP A 136 -15.51 -0.30 -5.83
CA ASP A 136 -14.18 -0.71 -5.39
C ASP A 136 -13.92 -2.17 -5.75
N LEU A 137 -14.87 -3.06 -5.43
CA LEU A 137 -14.74 -4.48 -5.68
C LEU A 137 -14.57 -4.81 -7.16
N LEU A 138 -15.34 -4.13 -8.03
CA LEU A 138 -15.23 -4.30 -9.48
C LEU A 138 -13.88 -3.81 -10.00
N PHE A 139 -13.41 -2.66 -9.51
CA PHE A 139 -12.10 -2.13 -9.90
C PHE A 139 -10.97 -3.05 -9.42
N ILE A 140 -10.96 -3.44 -8.15
CA ILE A 140 -9.94 -4.32 -7.57
C ILE A 140 -9.87 -5.64 -8.36
N LYS A 141 -11.00 -6.29 -8.61
CA LYS A 141 -11.03 -7.55 -9.38
C LYS A 141 -10.59 -7.39 -10.83
N HIS A 142 -10.68 -6.18 -11.39
CA HIS A 142 -10.22 -5.91 -12.75
C HIS A 142 -8.70 -5.73 -12.84
N VAL A 143 -8.07 -5.20 -11.79
CA VAL A 143 -6.64 -4.85 -11.81
C VAL A 143 -5.76 -5.84 -11.05
N ALA A 144 -6.33 -6.60 -10.12
CA ALA A 144 -5.60 -7.60 -9.35
C ALA A 144 -5.10 -8.74 -10.27
N PRO A 145 -3.91 -9.32 -9.97
CA PRO A 145 -3.42 -10.50 -10.67
C PRO A 145 -4.40 -11.68 -10.58
N ASP A 146 -4.39 -12.56 -11.59
CA ASP A 146 -5.32 -13.70 -11.70
C ASP A 146 -5.19 -14.67 -10.51
N GLU A 147 -4.00 -14.76 -9.91
CA GLU A 147 -3.67 -15.59 -8.74
C GLU A 147 -4.14 -15.01 -7.39
N THR A 148 -4.83 -13.87 -7.40
CA THR A 148 -5.26 -13.18 -6.16
C THR A 148 -6.41 -13.92 -5.49
N THR A 149 -6.30 -14.14 -4.18
CA THR A 149 -7.41 -14.62 -3.34
C THR A 149 -8.16 -13.45 -2.73
N PHE A 150 -9.48 -13.62 -2.55
CA PHE A 150 -10.37 -12.58 -2.01
C PHE A 150 -11.21 -13.15 -0.88
N ASP A 151 -11.08 -12.54 0.30
CA ASP A 151 -11.85 -12.86 1.50
C ASP A 151 -12.75 -11.69 1.90
N HIS A 152 -14.03 -12.00 2.16
CA HIS A 152 -15.04 -11.02 2.53
C HIS A 152 -15.50 -11.23 3.97
N TYR A 153 -15.60 -10.13 4.72
CA TYR A 153 -16.14 -10.14 6.09
C TYR A 153 -17.27 -9.11 6.22
N GLU A 154 -18.26 -9.40 7.06
CA GLU A 154 -19.31 -8.45 7.45
C GLU A 154 -19.10 -8.07 8.91
N GLU A 155 -19.00 -6.76 9.21
CA GLU A 155 -19.06 -6.29 10.60
C GLU A 155 -20.50 -6.37 11.09
N ASN A 156 -20.72 -7.09 12.20
CA ASN A 156 -22.01 -7.19 12.90
C ASN A 156 -22.32 -5.95 13.75
#